data_AF-A0A9X7NQI4-F1
#
_entry.id   AF-A0A9X7NQI4-F1
#
_cell.length_a   1.000
_cell.length_b   1.000
_cell.length_c   1.000
_cell.angle_alpha   90.00
_cell.angle_beta   90.00
_cell.angle_gamma   90.00
#
_symmetry.space_group_name_H-M   'P 1'
#
loop_
_entity.id
_entity.type
_entity.pdbx_description
1 polymer ?
#
loop_
_entity_poly.entity_id
_entity_poly.type
_entity_poly.pdbx_seq_one_letter_code
_entity_poly.pdbx_strand_id
1 'polypeptide(L)'
;MKDFLEWIWHLPLTKIAAITAFAMIGAALPKDLSARDRCMTFFVGFIAALVFGEPVRALLGFGEMWAYGMAGILAMTGRNIAVFLLRASRDPKTFAQDLLEIWRGVPRR
;
A
#
# COMPACT_ATOMS: atom_id res chain seq x y z
N MET A 1 24.64 -9.32 13.97
CA MET A 1 23.48 -10.01 14.60
C MET A 1 22.98 -9.26 15.83
N LYS A 2 23.86 -8.77 16.72
CA LYS A 2 23.50 -7.88 17.83
C LYS A 2 22.87 -6.56 17.35
N ASP A 3 23.47 -5.91 16.37
CA ASP A 3 22.94 -4.65 15.82
C ASP A 3 21.56 -4.79 15.16
N PHE A 4 21.30 -5.92 14.51
CA PHE A 4 19.98 -6.23 13.93
C PHE A 4 18.93 -6.48 15.01
N LEU A 5 19.32 -7.13 16.11
CA LEU A 5 18.44 -7.35 17.27
C LEU A 5 18.17 -6.05 18.03
N GLU A 6 19.18 -5.22 18.26
CA GLU A 6 19.03 -3.88 18.88
C GLU A 6 18.16 -2.96 18.02
N TRP A 7 18.32 -3.02 16.70
CA TRP A 7 17.44 -2.32 15.76
C TRP A 7 15.98 -2.78 15.91
N ILE A 8 15.73 -4.10 16.01
CA ILE A 8 14.38 -4.64 16.26
C ILE A 8 13.81 -4.15 17.60
N TRP A 9 14.64 -4.06 18.65
CA TRP A 9 14.21 -3.61 19.98
C TRP A 9 13.86 -2.13 20.06
N HIS A 10 14.41 -1.29 19.17
CA HIS A 10 14.05 0.11 19.04
C HIS A 10 12.90 0.38 18.06
N LEU A 11 12.38 -0.65 17.38
CA LEU A 11 11.26 -0.46 16.48
C LEU A 11 10.03 -0.05 17.28
N PRO A 12 9.29 0.99 16.84
CA PRO A 12 8.01 1.36 17.43
C PRO A 12 6.99 0.25 17.13
N LEU A 13 7.00 -0.80 17.96
CA LEU A 13 6.18 -2.01 17.81
C LEU A 13 4.69 -1.67 17.64
N THR A 14 4.22 -0.61 18.30
CA THR A 14 2.86 -0.09 18.17
C THR A 14 2.56 0.43 16.76
N LYS A 15 3.51 1.15 16.12
CA LYS A 15 3.37 1.63 14.73
C LYS A 15 3.37 0.44 13.77
N ILE A 16 4.25 -0.53 13.96
CA ILE A 16 4.30 -1.74 13.12
C ILE A 16 3.01 -2.55 13.26
N ALA A 17 2.50 -2.71 14.49
CA ALA A 17 1.25 -3.39 14.75
C ALA A 17 0.07 -2.68 14.06
N ALA A 18 0.02 -1.35 14.13
CA ALA A 18 -0.99 -0.55 13.44
C ALA A 18 -0.91 -0.70 11.91
N ILE A 19 0.30 -0.60 11.33
CA ILE A 19 0.54 -0.81 9.90
C ILE A 19 0.07 -2.21 9.49
N THR A 20 0.44 -3.24 10.26
CA THR A 20 0.05 -4.63 10.02
C THR A 20 -1.47 -4.77 10.02
N ALA A 21 -2.16 -4.19 11.00
CA ALA A 21 -3.62 -4.24 11.08
C ALA A 21 -4.28 -3.58 9.85
N PHE A 22 -3.85 -2.38 9.47
CA PHE A 22 -4.39 -1.72 8.28
C PHE A 22 -4.07 -2.44 6.98
N ALA A 23 -2.86 -2.99 6.84
CA ALA A 23 -2.49 -3.79 5.68
C ALA A 23 -3.33 -5.07 5.58
N MET A 24 -3.61 -5.74 6.70
CA MET A 24 -4.50 -6.91 6.73
C MET A 24 -5.92 -6.56 6.31
N ILE A 25 -6.48 -5.46 6.84
CA ILE A 25 -7.80 -4.97 6.43
C ILE A 25 -7.82 -4.67 4.92
N GLY A 26 -6.80 -3.97 4.43
CA GLY A 26 -6.64 -3.67 3.01
C GLY A 26 -6.62 -4.92 2.14
N ALA A 27 -5.88 -5.95 2.54
CA ALA A 27 -5.75 -7.21 1.81
C ALA A 27 -7.01 -8.08 1.86
N ALA A 28 -7.83 -7.95 2.90
CA ALA A 28 -9.08 -8.71 3.06
C ALA A 28 -10.25 -8.12 2.25
N LEU A 29 -10.22 -6.81 1.97
CA LEU A 29 -11.28 -6.10 1.25
C LEU A 29 -11.54 -6.56 -0.22
N PRO A 30 -10.52 -6.79 -1.07
CA PRO A 30 -10.74 -7.23 -2.44
C PRO A 30 -11.22 -8.70 -2.50
N LYS A 31 -12.53 -8.88 -2.71
CA LYS A 31 -13.16 -10.19 -2.78
C LYS A 31 -12.87 -10.96 -4.08
N ASP A 32 -12.53 -10.24 -5.14
CA ASP A 32 -12.24 -10.75 -6.48
C ASP A 32 -10.81 -11.31 -6.67
N LEU A 33 -9.96 -11.20 -5.65
CA LEU A 33 -8.56 -11.65 -5.70
C LEU A 33 -8.35 -13.04 -5.09
N SER A 34 -7.38 -13.76 -5.66
CA SER A 34 -6.90 -15.03 -5.14
C SER A 34 -6.17 -14.85 -3.80
N ALA A 35 -6.02 -15.92 -3.01
CA ALA A 35 -5.29 -15.84 -1.73
C ALA A 35 -3.83 -15.34 -1.91
N ARG A 36 -3.18 -15.73 -3.00
CA ARG A 36 -1.83 -15.26 -3.35
C ARG A 36 -1.80 -13.76 -3.62
N ASP A 37 -2.75 -13.26 -4.40
CA ASP A 37 -2.86 -11.85 -4.76
C ASP A 37 -3.19 -11.00 -3.52
N ARG A 38 -4.06 -11.51 -2.63
CA ARG A 38 -4.33 -10.88 -1.33
C ARG A 38 -3.05 -10.79 -0.49
N CYS A 39 -2.26 -11.85 -0.43
CA CYS A 39 -0.97 -11.85 0.25
C CYS A 39 -0.01 -10.79 -0.34
N MET A 40 0.06 -10.68 -1.67
CA MET A 40 0.85 -9.64 -2.32
C MET A 40 0.35 -8.23 -1.97
N THR A 41 -0.96 -8.00 -1.99
CA THR A 41 -1.54 -6.70 -1.62
C THR A 41 -1.27 -6.33 -0.16
N PHE A 42 -1.25 -7.30 0.76
CA PHE A 42 -0.82 -7.09 2.14
C PHE A 42 0.62 -6.60 2.20
N PHE A 43 1.55 -7.31 1.56
CA PHE A 43 2.97 -6.96 1.62
C PHE A 43 3.26 -5.60 0.98
N VAL A 44 2.64 -5.29 -0.15
CA VAL A 44 2.81 -3.98 -0.80
C VAL A 44 2.26 -2.86 0.08
N GLY A 45 1.07 -3.03 0.67
CA GLY A 45 0.51 -2.06 1.62
C GLY A 45 1.39 -1.88 2.86
N PHE A 46 1.84 -2.98 3.45
CA PHE A 46 2.72 -2.99 4.62
C PHE A 46 4.04 -2.26 4.35
N ILE A 47 4.73 -2.61 3.26
CA ILE A 47 6.02 -2.00 2.88
C ILE A 47 5.81 -0.52 2.54
N ALA A 48 4.75 -0.17 1.81
CA ALA A 48 4.46 1.23 1.49
C ALA A 48 4.31 2.09 2.75
N ALA A 49 3.55 1.61 3.74
CA ALA A 49 3.38 2.32 5.00
C ALA A 49 4.67 2.34 5.85
N LEU A 50 5.43 1.26 5.85
CA LEU A 50 6.71 1.16 6.59
C LEU A 50 7.77 2.13 6.03
N VAL A 51 7.90 2.19 4.70
CA VAL A 51 8.94 2.95 4.01
C VAL A 51 8.54 4.42 3.87
N PHE A 52 7.30 4.70 3.48
CA PHE A 52 6.86 6.07 3.18
C PHE A 52 6.13 6.76 4.33
N GLY A 53 5.81 6.06 5.42
CA GLY A 53 5.11 6.65 6.58
C GLY A 53 5.83 7.87 7.14
N GLU A 54 7.11 7.71 7.45
CA GLU A 54 7.93 8.77 8.03
C GLU A 54 8.30 9.87 7.02
N PRO A 55 8.76 9.56 5.80
CA PRO A 55 9.03 10.57 4.77
C PRO A 55 7.81 11.44 4.43
N VAL A 56 6.62 10.84 4.27
CA VAL A 56 5.41 11.60 3.91
C VAL A 56 4.94 12.45 5.09
N ARG A 57 5.01 11.94 6.33
CA ARG A 57 4.72 12.74 7.53
C ARG A 57 5.64 13.96 7.61
N ALA A 58 6.94 13.75 7.41
CA ALA A 58 7.95 14.81 7.46
C ALA A 58 7.75 15.84 6.32
N LEU A 59 7.50 15.36 5.10
CA LEU A 59 7.24 16.20 3.93
C LEU A 59 6.02 17.12 4.13
N LEU A 60 4.96 16.61 4.78
CA LEU A 60 3.74 17.36 5.05
C LEU A 60 3.78 18.17 6.35
N GLY A 61 4.90 18.13 7.09
CA GLY A 61 5.06 18.86 8.35
C GLY A 61 4.11 18.40 9.47
N PHE A 62 3.58 17.18 9.39
CA PHE A 62 2.62 16.69 10.37
C PHE A 62 3.31 16.25 11.67
N GLY A 63 2.71 16.61 12.81
CA GLY A 63 3.16 16.15 14.14
C GLY A 63 3.04 14.63 14.33
N GLU A 64 3.70 14.09 15.36
CA GLU A 64 3.75 12.64 15.62
C GLU A 64 2.38 11.99 15.81
N MET A 65 1.38 12.74 16.27
CA MET A 65 0.00 12.28 16.44
C MET A 65 -0.61 11.73 15.13
N TRP A 66 -0.16 12.20 13.98
CA TRP A 66 -0.66 11.78 12.67
C TRP A 66 0.01 10.51 12.13
N ALA A 67 1.06 10.00 12.80
CA ALA A 67 1.83 8.85 12.30
C ALA A 67 0.97 7.60 12.06
N TYR A 68 0.02 7.31 12.95
CA TYR A 68 -0.88 6.16 12.81
C TYR A 68 -1.90 6.34 11.68
N GLY A 69 -2.44 7.55 11.51
CA GLY A 69 -3.36 7.87 10.42
C GLY A 69 -2.67 7.79 9.06
N MET A 70 -1.45 8.33 8.96
CA MET A 70 -0.62 8.25 7.75
C MET A 70 -0.26 6.82 7.39
N ALA A 71 0.10 6.00 8.38
CA ALA A 71 0.34 4.57 8.20
C ALA A 71 -0.89 3.86 7.61
N GLY A 72 -2.09 4.15 8.12
CA GLY A 72 -3.34 3.59 7.58
C GLY A 72 -3.60 4.01 6.13
N ILE A 73 -3.47 5.30 5.82
CA ILE A 73 -3.64 5.82 4.46
C ILE A 73 -2.66 5.17 3.48
N LEU A 74 -1.39 5.07 3.86
CA LEU A 74 -0.35 4.50 3.01
C LEU A 74 -0.53 2.99 2.84
N ALA A 75 -0.96 2.27 3.87
CA ALA A 75 -1.27 0.85 3.75
C ALA A 75 -2.42 0.61 2.75
N MET A 76 -3.47 1.42 2.83
CA MET A 76 -4.60 1.36 1.91
C MET A 76 -4.23 1.79 0.49
N THR A 77 -3.38 2.80 0.36
CA THR A 77 -2.88 3.30 -0.94
C THR A 77 -2.00 2.25 -1.61
N GLY A 78 -1.05 1.67 -0.88
CA GLY A 78 -0.21 0.59 -1.38
C GLY A 78 -1.03 -0.62 -1.81
N ARG A 79 -2.07 -0.98 -1.05
CA ARG A 79 -3.06 -1.99 -1.48
C ARG A 79 -3.74 -1.62 -2.79
N ASN A 80 -4.23 -0.40 -2.94
CA ASN A 80 -4.93 0.02 -4.17
C ASN A 80 -4.02 -0.07 -5.40
N ILE A 81 -2.75 0.36 -5.25
CA ILE A 81 -1.73 0.25 -6.30
C ILE A 81 -1.47 -1.22 -6.63
N ALA A 82 -1.33 -2.09 -5.62
CA ALA A 82 -1.10 -3.52 -5.84
C ALA A 82 -2.28 -4.17 -6.57
N VAL A 83 -3.53 -3.90 -6.16
CA VAL A 83 -4.72 -4.40 -6.86
C VAL A 83 -4.74 -3.91 -8.32
N PHE A 84 -4.44 -2.63 -8.54
CA PHE A 84 -4.39 -2.04 -9.87
C PHE A 84 -3.34 -2.72 -10.75
N LEU A 85 -2.11 -2.89 -10.27
CA LEU A 85 -1.03 -3.54 -11.00
C LEU A 85 -1.33 -5.01 -11.28
N LEU A 86 -1.91 -5.73 -10.32
CA LEU A 86 -2.32 -7.12 -10.51
C LEU A 86 -3.39 -7.25 -11.60
N ARG A 87 -4.39 -6.36 -11.61
CA ARG A 87 -5.41 -6.34 -12.66
C ARG A 87 -4.82 -5.98 -14.02
N ALA A 88 -3.98 -4.94 -14.08
CA ALA A 88 -3.30 -4.54 -15.31
C ALA A 88 -2.37 -5.66 -15.85
N SER A 89 -1.74 -6.45 -14.98
CA SER A 89 -0.86 -7.54 -15.39
C SER A 89 -1.59 -8.74 -16.01
N ARG A 90 -2.88 -8.94 -15.67
CA ARG A 90 -3.68 -10.04 -16.24
C ARG A 90 -4.19 -9.75 -17.65
N ASP A 91 -4.45 -8.48 -17.97
CA ASP A 91 -4.82 -8.05 -19.31
C ASP A 91 -4.13 -6.72 -19.69
N PRO A 92 -2.84 -6.78 -20.02
CA PRO A 92 -2.05 -5.58 -20.31
C PRO A 92 -2.48 -4.89 -21.61
N LYS A 93 -3.08 -5.63 -22.55
CA LYS A 93 -3.50 -5.10 -23.85
C LYS A 93 -4.73 -4.21 -23.69
N THR A 94 -5.77 -4.71 -23.03
CA THR A 94 -6.99 -3.93 -22.77
C THR A 94 -6.67 -2.74 -21.87
N PHE A 95 -5.79 -2.92 -20.87
CA PHE A 95 -5.33 -1.82 -20.03
C PHE A 95 -4.63 -0.70 -20.82
N ALA A 96 -3.74 -1.04 -21.76
CA ALA A 96 -3.08 -0.04 -22.59
C ALA A 96 -4.07 0.71 -23.50
N GLN A 97 -5.08 0.02 -24.02
CA GLN A 97 -6.17 0.64 -24.80
C GLN A 97 -6.96 1.61 -23.93
N ASP A 98 -7.38 1.19 -22.74
CA ASP A 98 -8.10 2.02 -21.78
C ASP A 98 -7.31 3.29 -21.42
N LEU A 99 -6.01 3.15 -21.19
CA LEU A 99 -5.14 4.28 -20.84
C LEU A 99 -4.98 5.26 -22.01
N LEU A 100 -4.87 4.74 -23.24
CA LEU A 100 -4.85 5.56 -24.45
C LEU A 100 -6.19 6.26 -24.71
N GLU A 101 -7.31 5.59 -24.47
CA GLU A 101 -8.66 6.17 -24.62
C GLU A 101 -8.88 7.32 -23.61
N ILE A 102 -8.51 7.10 -22.35
CA ILE A 102 -8.54 8.12 -21.30
C ILE A 102 -7.64 9.30 -21.68
N TRP A 103 -6.40 9.02 -22.12
CA TRP A 103 -5.45 10.07 -22.50
C TRP A 103 -5.91 10.88 -23.72
N ARG A 104 -6.58 10.23 -24.68
CA ARG A 104 -7.18 10.88 -25.85
C ARG A 104 -8.49 11.59 -25.54
N GLY A 105 -9.02 11.46 -24.31
CA GLY A 105 -10.28 12.07 -23.89
C GLY A 105 -11.50 11.52 -24.61
N VAL A 106 -11.44 10.29 -25.15
CA VAL A 106 -12.57 9.68 -25.84
C VAL A 106 -13.56 9.17 -24.80
N PRO A 107 -14.79 9.69 -24.71
CA PRO A 107 -15.76 9.22 -23.73
C PRO A 107 -16.17 7.79 -24.08
N ARG A 108 -16.09 6.86 -23.11
CA ARG A 108 -16.68 5.53 -23.26
C ARG A 108 -18.18 5.69 -23.50
N ARG A 109 -18.67 5.14 -24.61
CA ARG A 109 -20.10 4.98 -24.89
C ARG A 109 -20.67 3.78 -24.13
#